data_AF-A0A9D8DW83-F1
#
_entry.id   AF-A0A9D8DW83-F1
#
_cell.length_a   1.000
_cell.length_b   1.000
_cell.length_c   1.000
_cell.angle_alpha   90.00
_cell.angle_beta   90.00
_cell.angle_gamma   90.00
#
_symmetry.space_group_name_H-M   'P 1'
#
loop_
_entity.id
_entity.type
_entity.pdbx_description
1 polymer ?
#
loop_
_entity_poly.entity_id
_entity_poly.type
_entity_poly.pdbx_seq_one_letter_code
_entity_poly.pdbx_strand_id
1 'polypeptide(L)'
;MPRRFAVTFDYRCPFAYNGITAVAAALRGGADIDVRFVAFSLDQIHVPEGEPPVWTRDPADRGSGVAALCTGIAVRDHYPEQFLAAHLELFAARHDRAAQLADPAVLGDAVARA
;
A
#
# COMPACT_ATOMS: atom_id res chain seq x y z
N MET A 1 -11.39 23.38 9.62
CA MET A 1 -10.58 22.33 10.28
C MET A 1 -10.76 21.10 9.42
N PRO A 2 -9.69 20.54 8.86
CA PRO A 2 -9.81 19.42 7.93
C PRO A 2 -10.47 18.23 8.61
N ARG A 3 -11.32 17.51 7.87
CA ARG A 3 -11.90 16.27 8.36
C ARG A 3 -10.83 15.18 8.37
N ARG A 4 -10.47 14.72 9.57
CA ARG A 4 -9.39 13.75 9.77
C ARG A 4 -9.89 12.32 9.88
N PHE A 5 -9.28 11.41 9.13
CA PHE A 5 -9.58 9.98 9.21
C PHE A 5 -8.38 9.13 8.77
N ALA A 6 -8.46 7.83 9.06
CA ALA A 6 -7.48 6.86 8.59
C ALA A 6 -8.12 5.90 7.57
N VAL A 7 -7.32 5.47 6.60
CA VAL A 7 -7.70 4.45 5.61
C VAL A 7 -6.73 3.31 5.73
N THR A 8 -7.24 2.11 5.98
CA THR A 8 -6.45 0.88 5.97
C THR A 8 -6.38 0.27 4.59
N PHE A 9 -5.24 -0.33 4.23
CA PHE A 9 -5.05 -0.86 2.88
C PHE A 9 -4.11 -2.06 2.81
N ASP A 10 -4.37 -2.96 1.85
CA ASP A 10 -3.44 -3.97 1.30
C ASP A 10 -3.43 -3.80 -0.22
N TYR A 11 -2.25 -3.75 -0.84
CA TYR A 11 -2.12 -3.56 -2.31
C TYR A 11 -2.72 -4.69 -3.15
N ARG A 12 -3.12 -5.81 -2.53
CA ARG A 12 -3.83 -6.91 -3.19
C ARG A 12 -5.35 -6.79 -3.11
N CYS A 13 -5.88 -5.84 -2.33
CA CYS A 13 -7.31 -5.67 -2.14
C CYS A 13 -7.90 -4.72 -3.22
N PRO A 14 -8.74 -5.22 -4.15
CA PRO A 14 -9.33 -4.38 -5.19
C PRO A 14 -10.28 -3.31 -4.62
N PHE A 15 -10.93 -3.59 -3.48
CA PHE A 15 -11.79 -2.61 -2.81
C PHE A 15 -10.99 -1.47 -2.18
N ALA A 16 -9.80 -1.77 -1.65
CA ALA A 16 -8.89 -0.74 -1.17
C ALA A 16 -8.44 0.16 -2.33
N TYR A 17 -8.16 -0.41 -3.51
CA TYR A 17 -7.79 0.38 -4.69
C TYR A 17 -8.90 1.37 -5.09
N ASN A 18 -10.16 0.92 -5.12
CA ASN A 18 -11.30 1.80 -5.40
C ASN A 18 -11.40 2.96 -4.40
N GLY A 19 -11.32 2.64 -3.09
CA GLY A 19 -11.40 3.65 -2.03
C GLY A 19 -10.25 4.65 -2.07
N ILE A 20 -9.03 4.16 -2.27
CA ILE A 20 -7.81 4.99 -2.30
C ILE A 20 -7.76 5.87 -3.54
N THR A 21 -8.22 5.38 -4.69
CA THR A 21 -8.35 6.20 -5.90
C THR A 21 -9.32 7.35 -5.69
N ALA A 22 -10.46 7.11 -5.02
CA ALA A 22 -11.41 8.17 -4.67
C ALA A 22 -10.82 9.19 -3.69
N VAL A 23 -10.10 8.73 -2.66
CA VAL A 23 -9.41 9.60 -1.71
C VAL A 23 -8.32 10.43 -2.42
N ALA A 24 -7.52 9.82 -3.30
CA ALA A 24 -6.49 10.50 -4.04
C ALA A 24 -7.06 11.58 -4.97
N ALA A 25 -8.20 11.29 -5.63
CA ALA A 25 -8.92 12.28 -6.43
C ALA A 25 -9.41 13.46 -5.58
N ALA A 26 -9.96 13.19 -4.39
CA ALA A 26 -10.40 14.24 -3.47
C ALA A 26 -9.24 15.12 -2.98
N LEU A 27 -8.10 14.52 -2.62
CA LEU A 27 -6.88 15.24 -2.22
C LEU A 27 -6.36 16.13 -3.35
N ARG A 28 -6.25 15.59 -4.57
CA ARG A 28 -5.82 16.36 -5.76
C ARG A 28 -6.80 17.47 -6.14
N GLY A 29 -8.09 17.27 -5.85
CA GLY A 29 -9.15 18.27 -6.03
C GLY A 29 -9.19 19.35 -4.94
N GLY A 30 -8.32 19.30 -3.92
CA GLY A 30 -8.25 20.30 -2.86
C GLY A 30 -9.31 20.15 -1.76
N ALA A 31 -9.85 18.95 -1.55
CA ALA A 31 -10.78 18.70 -0.45
C ALA A 31 -10.13 18.98 0.92
N ASP A 32 -10.89 19.59 1.86
CA ASP A 32 -10.44 19.88 3.24
C ASP A 32 -10.45 18.62 4.12
N ILE A 33 -9.57 17.66 3.79
CA ILE A 33 -9.41 16.37 4.50
C ILE A 33 -7.95 16.11 4.87
N ASP A 34 -7.75 15.44 5.99
CA ASP A 34 -6.44 14.95 6.45
C ASP A 34 -6.50 13.42 6.57
N VAL A 35 -5.77 12.72 5.72
CA VAL A 35 -5.86 11.26 5.58
C VAL A 35 -4.58 10.59 6.03
N ARG A 36 -4.72 9.68 7.01
CA ARG A 36 -3.65 8.77 7.41
C ARG A 36 -3.79 7.43 6.70
N PHE A 37 -2.82 7.08 5.86
CA PHE A 37 -2.76 5.77 5.21
C PHE A 37 -2.06 4.76 6.12
N VAL A 38 -2.77 3.68 6.47
CA VAL A 38 -2.33 2.65 7.42
C VAL A 38 -2.26 1.31 6.72
N ALA A 39 -1.06 0.74 6.62
CA ALA A 39 -0.90 -0.60 6.05
C ALA A 39 -1.64 -1.65 6.88
N PHE A 40 -2.33 -2.54 6.19
CA PHE A 40 -3.04 -3.69 6.73
C PHE A 40 -2.66 -4.89 5.86
N SER A 41 -2.23 -6.00 6.47
CA SER A 41 -1.85 -7.18 5.70
C SER A 41 -2.96 -8.22 5.72
N LEU A 42 -3.44 -8.59 4.52
CA LEU A 42 -4.33 -9.73 4.35
C LEU A 42 -3.64 -11.05 4.71
N ASP A 43 -2.30 -11.13 4.73
CA ASP A 43 -1.61 -12.34 5.21
C ASP A 43 -1.60 -12.39 6.74
N GLN A 44 -1.47 -11.23 7.40
CA GLN A 44 -1.42 -11.15 8.86
C GLN A 44 -2.68 -11.67 9.53
N ILE A 45 -3.86 -11.45 8.92
CA ILE A 45 -5.13 -11.94 9.49
C ILE A 45 -5.29 -13.46 9.45
N HIS A 46 -4.47 -14.16 8.67
CA HIS A 46 -4.46 -15.61 8.59
C HIS A 46 -3.37 -16.25 9.46
N VAL A 47 -2.56 -15.45 10.16
CA VAL A 47 -1.55 -15.97 11.08
C VAL A 47 -2.24 -16.52 12.33
N PRO A 48 -2.04 -17.81 12.68
CA PRO A 48 -2.58 -18.37 13.90
C PRO A 48 -2.10 -17.64 15.16
N GLU A 49 -2.89 -17.71 16.21
CA GLU A 49 -2.48 -17.18 17.51
C GLU A 49 -1.21 -17.90 18.02
N GLY A 50 -0.26 -17.13 18.55
CA GLY A 50 1.04 -17.64 19.03
C GLY A 50 2.13 -17.77 17.96
N GLU A 51 1.78 -17.67 16.67
CA GLU A 51 2.76 -17.70 15.57
C GLU A 51 3.41 -16.32 15.32
N PRO A 52 4.65 -16.27 14.79
CA PRO A 52 5.29 -15.01 14.45
C PRO A 52 4.49 -14.18 13.43
N PRO A 53 4.31 -12.86 13.66
CA PRO A 53 3.68 -11.95 12.71
C PRO A 53 4.33 -12.02 11.33
N VAL A 54 3.56 -11.90 10.25
CA VAL A 54 4.12 -11.97 8.88
C VAL A 54 5.17 -10.89 8.60
N TRP A 55 5.11 -9.77 9.31
CA TRP A 55 6.02 -8.64 9.19
C TRP A 55 7.44 -8.93 9.67
N THR A 56 7.60 -9.84 10.63
CA THR A 56 8.88 -10.14 11.27
C THR A 56 9.53 -11.42 10.74
N ARG A 57 8.87 -12.14 9.82
CA ARG A 57 9.41 -13.35 9.18
C ARG A 57 10.59 -13.01 8.28
N ASP A 58 11.32 -14.02 7.84
CA ASP A 58 12.32 -13.84 6.78
C ASP A 58 11.63 -13.26 5.53
N PRO A 59 12.24 -12.28 4.81
CA PRO A 59 11.69 -11.74 3.56
C PRO A 59 11.19 -12.79 2.56
N ALA A 60 11.87 -13.95 2.45
CA ALA A 60 11.45 -15.05 1.59
C ALA A 60 10.10 -15.66 1.99
N ASP A 61 9.72 -15.54 3.27
CA ASP A 61 8.53 -16.16 3.88
C ASP A 61 7.39 -15.17 4.14
N ARG A 62 7.55 -13.87 3.85
CA ARG A 62 6.53 -12.84 4.15
C ARG A 62 5.34 -12.85 3.19
N GLY A 63 5.44 -13.54 2.06
CA GLY A 63 4.46 -13.51 0.99
C GLY A 63 4.48 -12.20 0.18
N SER A 64 3.73 -12.18 -0.92
CA SER A 64 3.75 -11.08 -1.89
C SER A 64 3.09 -9.78 -1.42
N GLY A 65 2.16 -9.85 -0.46
CA GLY A 65 1.47 -8.67 0.06
C GLY A 65 2.37 -7.80 0.96
N VAL A 66 3.12 -8.45 1.85
CA VAL A 66 3.92 -7.74 2.86
C VAL A 66 5.09 -6.98 2.23
N ALA A 67 5.75 -7.54 1.20
CA ALA A 67 6.83 -6.84 0.49
C ALA A 67 6.34 -5.51 -0.10
N ALA A 68 5.22 -5.51 -0.82
CA ALA A 68 4.62 -4.29 -1.35
C ALA A 68 4.20 -3.31 -0.25
N LEU A 69 3.62 -3.80 0.85
CA LEU A 69 3.27 -2.95 2.00
C LEU A 69 4.51 -2.28 2.60
N CYS A 70 5.61 -3.02 2.79
CA CYS A 70 6.88 -2.46 3.24
C CYS A 70 7.42 -1.41 2.26
N THR A 71 7.36 -1.65 0.95
CA THR A 71 7.73 -0.65 -0.07
C THR A 71 6.89 0.61 0.06
N GLY A 72 5.56 0.48 0.16
CA GLY A 72 4.66 1.63 0.35
C GLY A 72 4.94 2.42 1.62
N ILE A 73 5.22 1.73 2.74
CA ILE A 73 5.60 2.35 4.02
C ILE A 73 6.93 3.11 3.87
N ALA A 74 7.94 2.50 3.24
CA ALA A 74 9.23 3.14 3.02
C ALA A 74 9.10 4.42 2.19
N VAL A 75 8.30 4.41 1.12
CA VAL A 75 8.03 5.61 0.33
C VAL A 75 7.27 6.65 1.16
N ARG A 76 6.24 6.25 1.93
CA ARG A 76 5.49 7.17 2.80
C ARG A 76 6.40 7.91 3.79
N ASP A 77 7.32 7.18 4.42
CA ASP A 77 8.09 7.68 5.55
C ASP A 77 9.35 8.46 5.11
N HIS A 78 9.92 8.14 3.93
CA HIS A 78 11.13 8.77 3.42
C HIS A 78 10.93 9.71 2.22
N TYR A 79 9.81 9.56 1.50
CA TYR A 79 9.48 10.29 0.26
C TYR A 79 8.00 10.71 0.26
N PRO A 80 7.54 11.49 1.26
CA PRO A 80 6.11 11.76 1.49
C PRO A 80 5.45 12.53 0.33
N GLU A 81 6.22 13.33 -0.42
CA GLU A 81 5.71 14.07 -1.59
C GLU A 81 5.38 13.13 -2.76
N GLN A 82 6.11 12.03 -2.90
CA GLN A 82 5.94 11.02 -3.95
C GLN A 82 4.96 9.92 -3.53
N PHE A 83 4.68 9.80 -2.23
CA PHE A 83 3.90 8.69 -1.67
C PHE A 83 2.57 8.48 -2.36
N LEU A 84 1.76 9.53 -2.58
CA LEU A 84 0.43 9.35 -3.16
C LEU A 84 0.48 8.77 -4.59
N ALA A 85 1.48 9.17 -5.39
CA ALA A 85 1.68 8.64 -6.74
C ALA A 85 2.17 7.19 -6.69
N ALA A 86 3.18 6.88 -5.86
CA ALA A 86 3.70 5.53 -5.69
C ALA A 86 2.65 4.56 -5.12
N HIS A 87 1.81 5.06 -4.22
CA HIS A 87 0.71 4.33 -3.64
C HIS A 87 -0.29 3.86 -4.71
N LEU A 88 -0.65 4.76 -5.64
CA LEU A 88 -1.52 4.41 -6.77
C LEU A 88 -0.83 3.46 -7.76
N GLU A 89 0.46 3.68 -8.07
CA GLU A 89 1.22 2.83 -8.98
C GLU A 89 1.40 1.39 -8.47
N LEU A 90 1.56 1.21 -7.15
CA LEU A 90 1.62 -0.11 -6.52
C LEU A 90 0.27 -0.85 -6.62
N PHE A 91 -0.86 -0.14 -6.48
CA PHE A 91 -2.18 -0.73 -6.76
C PHE A 91 -2.35 -1.07 -8.24
N ALA A 92 -2.03 -0.14 -9.14
CA ALA A 92 -2.15 -0.32 -10.57
C ALA A 92 -1.30 -1.48 -11.08
N ALA A 93 -0.10 -1.68 -10.51
CA ALA A 93 0.75 -2.83 -10.81
C ALA A 93 -0.01 -4.14 -10.58
N ARG A 94 -0.72 -4.29 -9.46
CA ARG A 94 -1.46 -5.51 -9.14
C ARG A 94 -2.78 -5.64 -9.90
N HIS A 95 -3.54 -4.55 -9.98
CA HIS A 95 -4.95 -4.58 -10.39
C HIS A 95 -5.17 -4.24 -11.86
N ASP A 96 -4.34 -3.39 -12.45
CA ASP A 96 -4.47 -3.00 -13.86
C ASP A 96 -3.55 -3.83 -14.75
N ARG A 97 -2.37 -4.21 -14.22
CA ARG A 97 -1.33 -4.93 -14.98
C ARG A 97 -1.14 -6.39 -14.56
N ALA A 98 -1.87 -6.84 -13.55
CA ALA A 98 -1.75 -8.20 -13.00
C ALA A 98 -0.31 -8.61 -12.59
N ALA A 99 0.56 -7.64 -12.29
CA ALA A 99 1.96 -7.89 -11.96
C ALA A 99 2.11 -8.55 -10.57
N GLN A 100 3.22 -9.26 -10.39
CA GLN A 100 3.53 -9.98 -9.15
C GLN A 100 4.23 -9.05 -8.15
N LEU A 101 3.50 -8.64 -7.12
CA LEU A 101 4.00 -7.75 -6.06
C LEU A 101 5.10 -8.36 -5.18
N ALA A 102 5.36 -9.67 -5.29
CA ALA A 102 6.51 -10.31 -4.64
C ALA A 102 7.83 -10.05 -5.37
N ASP A 103 7.79 -9.64 -6.65
CA ASP A 103 8.98 -9.40 -7.44
C ASP A 103 9.57 -8.01 -7.12
N PRO A 104 10.80 -7.92 -6.60
CA PRO A 104 11.44 -6.64 -6.32
C PRO A 104 11.56 -5.73 -7.54
N ALA A 105 11.70 -6.30 -8.74
CA ALA A 105 11.75 -5.51 -9.98
C ALA A 105 10.40 -4.83 -10.23
N VAL A 106 9.28 -5.54 -10.06
CA VAL A 106 7.92 -4.96 -10.18
C VAL A 106 7.70 -3.83 -9.19
N LEU A 107 8.17 -3.99 -7.95
CA LEU A 107 8.06 -2.95 -6.92
C LEU A 107 8.91 -1.72 -7.25
N GLY A 108 10.15 -1.92 -7.69
CA GLY A 108 11.03 -0.85 -8.13
C GLY A 108 10.46 -0.09 -9.32
N ASP A 109 9.94 -0.81 -10.30
CA ASP A 109 9.27 -0.28 -11.48
C ASP A 109 8.03 0.55 -11.15
N ALA A 110 7.22 0.10 -10.19
CA ALA A 110 6.03 0.85 -9.74
C ALA A 110 6.43 2.16 -9.05
N VAL A 111 7.45 2.12 -8.19
CA VAL A 111 7.96 3.33 -7.51
C VAL A 111 8.65 4.28 -8.50
N ALA A 112 9.34 3.78 -9.52
CA ALA A 112 9.99 4.62 -10.53
C ALA A 112 9.02 5.31 -11.50
N ARG A 113 7.79 4.81 -11.64
CA ARG A 113 6.72 5.45 -12.43
C ARG A 113 5.98 6.57 -11.69
N ALA A 114 6.22 6.70 -10.39
CA ALA A 114 5.52 7.61 -9.50
C ALA A 114 6.02 9.06 -9.57
#